data_AF-A0A426XJD6-F1
#
_entry.id   AF-A0A426XJD6-F1
#
_cell.length_a   1.000
_cell.length_b   1.000
_cell.length_c   1.000
_cell.angle_alpha   90.00
_cell.angle_beta   90.00
_cell.angle_gamma   90.00
#
_symmetry.space_group_name_H-M   'P 1'
#
loop_
_entity.id
_entity.type
_entity.pdbx_description
1 polymer ?
#
loop_
_entity_poly.entity_id
_entity_poly.type
_entity_poly.pdbx_seq_one_letter_code
_entity_poly.pdbx_strand_id
1 'polypeptide(L)'
;MEETFVPFRGIKNDLRGRLKCYKQDWTGGFRAGIRILAPTTYIFFASAIPVISFGEQLERNTDGVLTAVQTLASTALCGIIHSIIGGQPLLILGVAEPTVLMYTFMFNFAKDRADLGRNLFLAWSGWVCVWTSFLLFLLAVLGACSIINRFTRLAGELFGLLIAMLFMQQAIEGLVDEFRIPKRENLKALEFIPSWRFANGMFALVLSFGLLFTALSSRKARSWRYGTGWLRGLIADYGVPLMVLVWTGVSYIPTSSVPKGIPRRLFSPNPWSPGAYENWTVIKEMLNVPFLYILGAFIPATMIAVLYYFDHSVASQLAQQKEFNLKFIIAFGWQTLLCGLIGIPPSNGVIPQSPMHTKSLATLKHQVSCKISATS
;
A
#
# COMPACT_ATOMS: atom_id res chain seq x y z
N MET A 1 -16.77 -22.19 -24.11
CA MET A 1 -16.03 -23.47 -24.13
C MET A 1 -15.55 -23.73 -22.72
N GLU A 2 -16.17 -24.68 -22.04
CA GLU A 2 -15.70 -25.20 -20.76
C GLU A 2 -14.35 -25.89 -21.03
N GLU A 3 -13.26 -25.19 -20.76
CA GLU A 3 -11.94 -25.81 -20.81
C GLU A 3 -11.85 -26.82 -19.67
N THR A 4 -11.62 -28.08 -20.03
CA THR A 4 -11.27 -29.14 -19.12
C THR A 4 -10.16 -28.66 -18.18
N PHE A 5 -10.47 -28.64 -16.90
CA PHE A 5 -9.66 -28.08 -15.84
C PHE A 5 -8.44 -28.96 -15.62
N VAL A 6 -7.36 -28.71 -16.36
CA VAL A 6 -6.08 -29.39 -16.16
C VAL A 6 -5.29 -28.58 -15.12
N PRO A 7 -5.07 -29.11 -13.91
CA PRO A 7 -4.26 -28.43 -12.91
C PRO A 7 -2.87 -28.13 -13.48
N PHE A 8 -2.26 -27.00 -13.10
CA PHE A 8 -0.95 -26.51 -13.57
C PHE A 8 -0.84 -25.99 -15.02
N ARG A 9 -1.85 -26.18 -15.88
CA ARG A 9 -1.78 -25.69 -17.27
C ARG A 9 -1.75 -24.16 -17.36
N GLY A 10 -2.54 -23.48 -16.52
CA GLY A 10 -2.56 -22.01 -16.45
C GLY A 10 -1.20 -21.43 -16.03
N ILE A 11 -0.58 -22.04 -15.02
CA ILE A 11 0.73 -21.66 -14.48
C ILE A 11 1.82 -21.75 -15.55
N LYS A 12 1.84 -22.86 -16.28
CA LYS A 12 2.83 -23.12 -17.34
C LYS A 12 2.68 -22.13 -18.49
N ASN A 13 1.45 -21.77 -18.85
CA ASN A 13 1.17 -20.81 -19.91
C ASN A 13 1.61 -19.39 -19.50
N ASP A 14 1.32 -18.98 -18.27
CA ASP A 14 1.71 -17.65 -17.79
C ASP A 14 3.23 -17.51 -17.69
N LEU A 15 3.94 -18.54 -17.19
CA LEU A 15 5.40 -18.53 -17.13
C LEU A 15 6.01 -18.43 -18.54
N ARG A 16 5.49 -19.20 -19.50
CA ARG A 16 5.95 -19.18 -20.89
C ARG A 16 5.68 -17.84 -21.57
N GLY A 17 4.56 -17.20 -21.27
CA GLY A 17 4.23 -15.85 -21.73
C GLY A 17 5.21 -14.82 -21.19
N ARG A 18 5.45 -14.83 -19.87
CA ARG A 18 6.36 -13.89 -19.20
C ARG A 18 7.79 -14.00 -19.69
N LEU A 19 8.32 -15.22 -19.83
CA LEU A 19 9.71 -15.48 -20.26
C LEU A 19 10.02 -14.86 -21.63
N LYS A 20 9.06 -14.85 -22.56
CA LYS A 20 9.24 -14.25 -23.90
C LYS A 20 9.40 -12.73 -23.84
N CYS A 21 8.63 -12.06 -22.98
CA CYS A 21 8.65 -10.61 -22.84
C CYS A 21 9.74 -10.10 -21.89
N TYR A 22 10.22 -10.95 -20.96
CA TYR A 22 11.15 -10.52 -19.91
C TYR A 22 12.42 -9.88 -20.46
N LYS A 23 13.01 -10.46 -21.51
CA LYS A 23 14.21 -9.88 -22.15
C LYS A 23 13.92 -8.51 -22.79
N GLN A 24 12.72 -8.34 -23.36
CA GLN A 24 12.30 -7.09 -23.99
C GLN A 24 12.12 -5.98 -22.94
N ASP A 25 11.56 -6.29 -21.77
CA ASP A 25 11.33 -5.32 -20.70
C ASP A 25 12.63 -4.65 -20.24
N TRP A 26 13.68 -5.44 -20.00
CA TRP A 26 14.98 -4.90 -19.61
C TRP A 26 15.58 -4.02 -20.72
N THR A 27 15.57 -4.49 -21.97
CA THR A 27 16.10 -3.69 -23.10
C THR A 27 15.29 -2.40 -23.34
N GLY A 28 13.97 -2.44 -23.14
CA GLY A 28 13.09 -1.28 -23.25
C GLY A 28 13.29 -0.26 -22.13
N GLY A 29 13.51 -0.75 -20.90
CA GLY A 29 13.84 0.08 -19.74
C GLY A 29 15.13 0.88 -19.95
N PHE A 30 16.21 0.22 -20.38
CA PHE A 30 17.47 0.91 -20.68
C PHE A 30 17.34 1.93 -21.82
N ARG A 31 16.51 1.65 -22.83
CA ARG A 31 16.31 2.55 -23.98
C ARG A 31 15.54 3.82 -23.64
N ALA A 32 14.66 3.78 -22.63
CA ALA A 32 13.89 4.94 -22.19
C ALA A 32 14.73 5.92 -21.35
N GLY A 33 15.87 5.49 -20.80
CA GLY A 33 16.88 6.32 -20.15
C GLY A 33 16.32 7.22 -19.05
N ILE A 34 16.74 8.48 -19.04
CA ILE A 34 16.38 9.49 -18.01
C ILE A 34 14.87 9.77 -17.95
N ARG A 35 14.10 9.47 -19.00
CA ARG A 35 12.66 9.76 -19.01
C ARG A 35 11.84 8.86 -18.07
N ILE A 36 12.38 7.71 -17.65
CA ILE A 36 11.76 6.84 -16.63
C ILE A 36 11.81 7.48 -15.24
N LEU A 37 12.74 8.40 -14.96
CA LEU A 37 12.85 9.07 -13.65
C LEU A 37 11.58 9.82 -13.27
N ALA A 38 10.86 10.38 -14.26
CA ALA A 38 9.65 11.14 -13.97
C ALA A 38 8.48 10.24 -13.51
N PRO A 39 8.08 9.19 -14.25
CA PRO A 39 7.09 8.23 -13.77
C PRO A 39 7.49 7.52 -12.47
N THR A 40 8.76 7.16 -12.31
CA THR A 40 9.23 6.47 -11.08
C THR A 40 9.15 7.37 -9.85
N THR A 41 9.60 8.62 -9.96
CA THR A 41 9.50 9.59 -8.85
C THR A 41 8.04 9.90 -8.53
N TYR A 42 7.18 10.06 -9.54
CA TYR A 42 5.75 10.27 -9.33
C TYR A 42 5.10 9.09 -8.57
N ILE A 43 5.32 7.86 -9.04
CA ILE A 43 4.75 6.67 -8.43
C ILE A 43 5.35 6.41 -7.04
N PHE A 44 6.63 6.71 -6.82
CA PHE A 44 7.26 6.63 -5.51
C PHE A 44 6.49 7.47 -4.48
N PHE A 45 6.24 8.75 -4.76
CA PHE A 45 5.49 9.60 -3.84
C PHE A 45 4.02 9.21 -3.72
N ALA A 46 3.39 8.83 -4.83
CA ALA A 46 2.00 8.34 -4.82
C ALA A 46 1.82 7.04 -4.01
N SER A 47 2.90 6.26 -3.84
CA SER A 47 2.90 5.00 -3.09
C SER A 47 3.37 5.17 -1.65
N ALA A 48 4.38 6.01 -1.40
CA ALA A 48 4.92 6.23 -0.07
C ALA A 48 3.92 6.91 0.88
N ILE A 49 3.18 7.92 0.40
CA ILE A 49 2.28 8.71 1.27
C ILE A 49 1.17 7.83 1.89
N PRO A 50 0.40 7.04 1.10
CA PRO A 50 -0.60 6.15 1.70
C PRO A 50 0.00 5.10 2.63
N VAL A 51 1.16 4.54 2.28
CA VAL A 51 1.83 3.51 3.08
C VAL A 51 2.27 4.05 4.43
N ILE A 52 2.79 5.27 4.48
CA ILE A 52 3.13 5.95 5.74
C ILE A 52 1.87 6.19 6.57
N SER A 53 0.79 6.69 5.94
CA SER A 53 -0.48 6.93 6.63
C SER A 53 -1.09 5.65 7.21
N PHE A 54 -1.09 4.55 6.45
CA PHE A 54 -1.58 3.26 6.89
C PHE A 54 -0.66 2.62 7.94
N GLY A 55 0.64 2.85 7.83
CA GLY A 55 1.62 2.45 8.83
C GLY A 55 1.42 3.14 10.17
N GLU A 56 1.16 4.44 10.17
CA GLU A 56 0.81 5.20 11.38
C GLU A 56 -0.52 4.74 11.97
N GLN A 57 -1.52 4.46 11.12
CA GLN A 57 -2.79 3.91 11.57
C GLN A 57 -2.61 2.55 12.24
N LEU A 58 -1.76 1.68 11.68
CA LEU A 58 -1.37 0.41 12.30
C LEU A 58 -0.67 0.65 13.65
N GLU A 59 0.23 1.62 13.73
CA GLU A 59 0.95 1.94 14.96
C GLU A 59 0.00 2.36 16.09
N ARG A 60 -0.96 3.23 15.79
CA ARG A 60 -2.00 3.66 16.74
C ARG A 60 -2.91 2.51 17.15
N ASN A 61 -3.35 1.69 16.20
CA ASN A 61 -4.30 0.61 16.45
C ASN A 61 -3.68 -0.62 17.12
N THR A 62 -2.39 -0.84 16.94
CA THR A 62 -1.65 -2.00 17.49
C THR A 62 -0.80 -1.65 18.71
N ASP A 63 -1.09 -0.52 19.35
CA ASP A 63 -0.38 -0.01 20.53
C ASP A 63 1.14 0.15 20.33
N GLY A 64 1.60 0.33 19.10
CA GLY A 64 3.03 0.42 18.73
C GLY A 64 3.72 -0.91 18.44
N VAL A 65 2.99 -2.03 18.33
CA VAL A 65 3.58 -3.33 17.94
C VAL A 65 3.96 -3.35 16.46
N LEU A 66 3.09 -2.84 15.59
CA LEU A 66 3.36 -2.65 14.18
C LEU A 66 3.62 -1.18 13.88
N THR A 67 4.80 -0.84 13.38
CA THR A 67 5.19 0.56 13.12
C THR A 67 5.12 0.90 11.64
N ALA A 68 5.09 2.21 11.33
CA ALA A 68 5.08 2.68 9.95
C ALA A 68 6.29 2.20 9.12
N VAL A 69 7.43 1.98 9.77
CA VAL A 69 8.66 1.48 9.15
C VAL A 69 8.50 0.05 8.64
N GLN A 70 7.78 -0.81 9.36
CA GLN A 70 7.55 -2.20 8.95
C GLN A 70 6.62 -2.28 7.75
N THR A 71 5.61 -1.41 7.69
CA THR A 71 4.71 -1.27 6.54
C THR A 71 5.50 -0.79 5.32
N LEU A 72 6.39 0.19 5.48
CA LEU A 72 7.31 0.63 4.42
C LEU A 72 8.24 -0.48 3.96
N ALA A 73 8.88 -1.20 4.90
CA ALA A 73 9.76 -2.33 4.59
C ALA A 73 9.04 -3.43 3.83
N SER A 74 7.79 -3.74 4.20
CA SER A 74 6.92 -4.65 3.45
C SER A 74 6.72 -4.19 2.01
N THR A 75 6.27 -2.96 1.80
CA THR A 75 6.04 -2.46 0.44
C THR A 75 7.32 -2.43 -0.41
N ALA A 76 8.47 -2.09 0.19
CA ALA A 76 9.75 -2.07 -0.48
C ALA A 76 10.22 -3.49 -0.87
N LEU A 77 10.24 -4.42 0.08
CA LEU A 77 10.67 -5.81 -0.15
C LEU A 77 9.71 -6.52 -1.09
N CYS A 78 8.41 -6.46 -0.79
CA CYS A 78 7.40 -7.12 -1.60
C CYS A 78 7.37 -6.46 -3.02
N GLY A 79 7.57 -5.13 -3.15
CA GLY A 79 7.70 -4.43 -4.43
C GLY A 79 8.92 -4.85 -5.28
N ILE A 80 10.12 -4.92 -4.70
CA ILE A 80 11.35 -5.35 -5.40
C ILE A 80 11.20 -6.78 -5.91
N ILE A 81 10.77 -7.70 -5.05
CA ILE A 81 10.60 -9.12 -5.40
C ILE A 81 9.61 -9.28 -6.55
N HIS A 82 8.48 -8.55 -6.53
CA HIS A 82 7.48 -8.63 -7.57
C HIS A 82 7.93 -7.98 -8.88
N SER A 83 8.71 -6.90 -8.83
CA SER A 83 9.26 -6.30 -10.06
C SER A 83 10.16 -7.27 -10.82
N ILE A 84 10.86 -8.16 -10.11
CA ILE A 84 11.81 -9.13 -10.69
C ILE A 84 11.12 -10.43 -11.09
N ILE A 85 10.30 -11.00 -10.20
CA ILE A 85 9.74 -12.36 -10.30
C ILE A 85 8.26 -12.34 -10.72
N GLY A 86 7.57 -11.21 -10.55
CA GLY A 86 6.15 -11.08 -10.82
C GLY A 86 5.80 -11.24 -12.30
N GLY A 87 4.62 -11.80 -12.55
CA GLY A 87 4.07 -11.91 -13.91
C GLY A 87 3.61 -10.58 -14.50
N GLN A 88 3.42 -9.55 -13.67
CA GLN A 88 2.97 -8.23 -14.10
C GLN A 88 3.75 -7.11 -13.39
N PRO A 89 4.85 -6.61 -13.97
CA PRO A 89 5.66 -5.55 -13.36
C PRO A 89 4.95 -4.18 -13.36
N LEU A 90 3.82 -4.04 -14.05
CA LEU A 90 3.01 -2.82 -14.04
C LEU A 90 2.17 -2.68 -12.76
N LEU A 91 1.92 -3.79 -12.07
CA LEU A 91 1.15 -3.79 -10.82
C LEU A 91 2.00 -3.19 -9.71
N ILE A 92 1.45 -2.19 -9.01
CA ILE A 92 2.10 -1.66 -7.81
C ILE A 92 1.56 -2.40 -6.60
N LEU A 93 2.49 -2.99 -5.85
CA LEU A 93 2.22 -3.62 -4.57
C LEU A 93 2.38 -2.60 -3.46
N GLY A 94 1.45 -2.62 -2.52
CA GLY A 94 1.48 -1.79 -1.33
C GLY A 94 0.68 -2.43 -0.21
N VAL A 95 0.53 -1.73 0.90
CA VAL A 95 -0.41 -2.11 1.94
C VAL A 95 -1.68 -1.30 1.71
N ALA A 96 -2.80 -1.97 1.51
CA ALA A 96 -4.11 -1.33 1.42
C ALA A 96 -4.82 -1.28 2.77
N GLU A 97 -5.78 -0.37 2.89
CA GLU A 97 -6.62 -0.20 4.07
C GLU A 97 -7.30 -1.49 4.56
N PRO A 98 -7.86 -2.37 3.69
CA PRO A 98 -8.42 -3.63 4.15
C PRO A 98 -7.43 -4.50 4.93
N THR A 99 -6.14 -4.51 4.55
CA THR A 99 -5.10 -5.20 5.33
C THR A 99 -4.93 -4.56 6.70
N VAL A 100 -4.94 -3.23 6.80
CA VAL A 100 -4.83 -2.51 8.08
C VAL A 100 -5.99 -2.84 9.02
N LEU A 101 -7.23 -2.83 8.49
CA LEU A 101 -8.42 -3.18 9.25
C LEU A 101 -8.38 -4.63 9.76
N MET A 102 -7.93 -5.54 8.90
CA MET A 102 -7.74 -6.95 9.27
C MET A 102 -6.74 -7.13 10.40
N TYR A 103 -5.58 -6.48 10.29
CA TYR A 103 -4.55 -6.52 11.32
C TYR A 103 -5.03 -5.89 12.63
N THR A 104 -5.80 -4.81 12.55
CA THR A 104 -6.44 -4.17 13.72
C THR A 104 -7.42 -5.13 14.41
N PHE A 105 -8.29 -5.80 13.65
CA PHE A 105 -9.23 -6.78 14.18
C PHE A 105 -8.50 -7.96 14.83
N MET A 106 -7.48 -8.49 14.15
CA MET A 106 -6.62 -9.56 14.67
C MET A 106 -5.92 -9.12 15.97
N PHE A 107 -5.42 -7.89 16.04
CA PHE A 107 -4.76 -7.39 17.24
C PHE A 107 -5.72 -7.28 18.43
N ASN A 108 -6.93 -6.74 18.22
CA ASN A 108 -7.96 -6.68 19.25
C ASN A 108 -8.36 -8.09 19.72
N PHE A 109 -8.51 -9.04 18.79
CA PHE A 109 -8.79 -10.43 19.14
C PHE A 109 -7.67 -11.07 19.96
N ALA A 110 -6.40 -10.84 19.62
CA ALA A 110 -5.26 -11.41 20.33
C ALA A 110 -5.07 -10.79 21.72
N LYS A 111 -5.30 -9.48 21.86
CA LYS A 111 -5.13 -8.72 23.10
C LYS A 111 -6.11 -9.13 24.19
N ASP A 112 -7.33 -9.49 23.84
CA ASP A 112 -8.37 -9.87 24.79
C ASP A 112 -8.22 -11.33 25.30
N ARG A 113 -7.24 -12.08 24.79
CA ARG A 113 -7.00 -13.49 25.13
C ARG A 113 -5.76 -13.65 26.01
N ALA A 114 -5.92 -14.32 27.14
CA ALA A 114 -4.83 -14.58 28.10
C ALA A 114 -3.68 -15.42 27.51
N ASP A 115 -3.98 -16.32 26.56
CA ASP A 115 -3.01 -17.28 26.02
C ASP A 115 -2.15 -16.73 24.87
N LEU A 116 -2.63 -15.69 24.17
CA LEU A 116 -1.94 -15.10 23.01
C LEU A 116 -1.22 -13.81 23.42
N GLY A 117 -1.86 -12.99 24.25
CA GLY A 117 -1.28 -11.73 24.71
C GLY A 117 -0.81 -10.80 23.58
N ARG A 118 -0.13 -9.72 23.97
CA ARG A 118 0.40 -8.73 23.03
C ARG A 118 1.68 -9.21 22.31
N ASN A 119 2.50 -10.00 22.98
CA ASN A 119 3.82 -10.37 22.49
C ASN A 119 3.77 -11.47 21.41
N LEU A 120 2.83 -12.43 21.50
CA LEU A 120 2.70 -13.50 20.50
C LEU A 120 1.81 -13.11 19.31
N PHE A 121 1.30 -11.88 19.26
CA PHE A 121 0.46 -11.41 18.15
C PHE A 121 1.21 -11.50 16.81
N LEU A 122 2.48 -11.11 16.76
CA LEU A 122 3.29 -11.17 15.54
C LEU A 122 3.49 -12.63 15.08
N ALA A 123 3.80 -13.53 16.01
CA ALA A 123 3.91 -14.97 15.75
C ALA A 123 2.61 -15.59 15.23
N TRP A 124 1.47 -15.21 15.83
CA TRP A 124 0.15 -15.64 15.35
C TRP A 124 -0.17 -15.09 13.97
N SER A 125 0.17 -13.83 13.68
CA SER A 125 0.02 -13.23 12.35
C SER A 125 0.83 -13.96 11.28
N GLY A 126 2.01 -14.49 11.64
CA GLY A 126 2.81 -15.36 10.79
C GLY A 126 2.06 -16.65 10.43
N TRP A 127 1.41 -17.32 11.38
CA TRP A 127 0.61 -18.53 11.11
C TRP A 127 -0.60 -18.25 10.22
N VAL A 128 -1.26 -17.10 10.42
CA VAL A 128 -2.32 -16.64 9.52
C VAL A 128 -1.76 -16.50 8.09
N CYS A 129 -0.58 -15.89 7.93
CA CYS A 129 0.05 -15.74 6.62
C CYS A 129 0.46 -17.09 5.98
N VAL A 130 0.88 -18.08 6.78
CA VAL A 130 1.17 -19.44 6.29
C VAL A 130 -0.09 -20.08 5.72
N TRP A 131 -1.20 -20.04 6.45
CA TRP A 131 -2.49 -20.54 5.96
C TRP A 131 -3.00 -19.76 4.75
N THR A 132 -2.86 -18.44 4.74
CA THR A 132 -3.23 -17.60 3.59
C THR A 132 -2.40 -17.98 2.36
N SER A 133 -1.09 -18.17 2.51
CA SER A 133 -0.21 -18.61 1.41
C SER A 133 -0.62 -19.99 0.88
N PHE A 134 -0.90 -20.95 1.78
CA PHE A 134 -1.41 -22.26 1.40
C PHE A 134 -2.71 -22.18 0.59
N LEU A 135 -3.68 -21.37 1.03
CA LEU A 135 -4.93 -21.14 0.31
C LEU A 135 -4.72 -20.45 -1.04
N LEU A 136 -3.81 -19.47 -1.12
CA LEU A 136 -3.47 -18.81 -2.38
C LEU A 136 -2.82 -19.77 -3.38
N PHE A 137 -1.93 -20.67 -2.92
CA PHE A 137 -1.38 -21.73 -3.77
C PHE A 137 -2.46 -22.70 -4.23
N LEU A 138 -3.37 -23.10 -3.33
CA LEU A 138 -4.49 -23.98 -3.67
C LEU A 138 -5.39 -23.33 -4.72
N LEU A 139 -5.75 -22.05 -4.56
CA LEU A 139 -6.52 -21.29 -5.55
C LEU A 139 -5.79 -21.15 -6.89
N ALA A 140 -4.45 -21.00 -6.88
CA ALA A 140 -3.64 -20.93 -8.09
C ALA A 140 -3.62 -22.28 -8.85
N VAL A 141 -3.50 -23.40 -8.14
CA VAL A 141 -3.55 -24.75 -8.73
C VAL A 141 -4.95 -25.06 -9.27
N LEU A 142 -5.98 -24.66 -8.53
CA LEU A 142 -7.39 -24.74 -8.92
C LEU A 142 -7.81 -23.67 -9.94
N GLY A 143 -6.88 -23.06 -10.68
CA GLY A 143 -7.24 -22.21 -11.83
C GLY A 143 -8.31 -21.16 -11.54
N ALA A 144 -8.37 -20.64 -10.29
CA ALA A 144 -9.37 -19.67 -9.87
C ALA A 144 -9.35 -18.42 -10.77
N CYS A 145 -8.21 -18.18 -11.44
CA CYS A 145 -8.02 -17.27 -12.57
C CYS A 145 -9.14 -17.25 -13.63
N SER A 146 -9.96 -18.30 -13.75
CA SER A 146 -11.15 -18.33 -14.62
C SER A 146 -12.31 -17.46 -14.09
N ILE A 147 -12.49 -17.38 -12.77
CA ILE A 147 -13.54 -16.60 -12.07
C ILE A 147 -13.38 -15.10 -12.33
N ILE A 148 -12.15 -14.63 -12.50
CA ILE A 148 -11.86 -13.22 -12.71
C ILE A 148 -12.55 -12.65 -13.96
N ASN A 149 -12.73 -13.46 -15.01
CA ASN A 149 -13.36 -13.03 -16.25
C ASN A 149 -14.87 -12.80 -16.09
N ARG A 150 -15.46 -13.27 -14.99
CA ARG A 150 -16.85 -13.03 -14.60
C ARG A 150 -17.02 -11.70 -13.85
N PHE A 151 -15.93 -11.08 -13.42
CA PHE A 151 -15.96 -9.79 -12.75
C PHE A 151 -16.29 -8.69 -13.77
N THR A 152 -17.44 -8.03 -13.58
CA THR A 152 -17.94 -7.02 -14.51
C THR A 152 -17.36 -5.64 -14.17
N ARG A 153 -17.39 -4.75 -15.16
CA ARG A 153 -17.01 -3.33 -14.97
C ARG A 153 -17.81 -2.67 -13.83
N LEU A 154 -19.09 -3.00 -13.70
CA LEU A 154 -19.95 -2.50 -12.63
C LEU A 154 -19.40 -2.86 -11.25
N ALA A 155 -18.99 -4.12 -11.06
CA ALA A 155 -18.43 -4.57 -9.80
C ALA A 155 -17.11 -3.86 -9.47
N GLY A 156 -16.27 -3.60 -10.49
CA GLY A 156 -15.03 -2.85 -10.32
C GLY A 156 -15.24 -1.39 -9.94
N GLU A 157 -16.20 -0.70 -10.57
CA GLU A 157 -16.54 0.69 -10.25
C GLU A 157 -17.16 0.82 -8.85
N LEU A 158 -18.06 -0.10 -8.46
CA LEU A 158 -18.63 -0.16 -7.10
C LEU A 158 -17.56 -0.41 -6.03
N PHE A 159 -16.61 -1.32 -6.30
CA PHE A 159 -15.52 -1.58 -5.37
C PHE A 159 -14.59 -0.37 -5.22
N GLY A 160 -14.23 0.28 -6.33
CA GLY A 160 -13.45 1.51 -6.29
C GLY A 160 -14.15 2.62 -5.50
N LEU A 161 -15.48 2.73 -5.61
CA LEU A 161 -16.28 3.67 -4.83
C LEU A 161 -16.26 3.34 -3.34
N LEU A 162 -16.40 2.06 -2.97
CA LEU A 162 -16.34 1.61 -1.57
C LEU A 162 -15.00 1.98 -0.93
N ILE A 163 -13.89 1.67 -1.59
CA ILE A 163 -12.54 2.02 -1.10
C ILE A 163 -12.38 3.54 -0.97
N ALA A 164 -12.87 4.32 -1.94
CA ALA A 164 -12.81 5.77 -1.86
C ALA A 164 -13.63 6.35 -0.68
N MET A 165 -14.80 5.76 -0.40
CA MET A 165 -15.65 6.15 0.73
C MET A 165 -14.97 5.82 2.07
N LEU A 166 -14.43 4.61 2.23
CA LEU A 166 -13.69 4.20 3.42
C LEU A 166 -12.48 5.09 3.67
N PHE A 167 -11.72 5.40 2.62
CA PHE A 167 -10.52 6.24 2.76
C PHE A 167 -10.87 7.68 3.14
N MET A 168 -12.01 8.20 2.67
CA MET A 168 -12.53 9.50 3.10
C MET A 168 -13.00 9.48 4.54
N GLN A 169 -13.67 8.41 4.98
CA GLN A 169 -14.08 8.23 6.37
C GLN A 169 -12.87 8.20 7.31
N GLN A 170 -11.83 7.44 6.97
CA GLN A 170 -10.58 7.38 7.75
C GLN A 170 -9.87 8.73 7.81
N ALA A 171 -9.85 9.49 6.72
CA ALA A 171 -9.29 10.84 6.73
C ALA A 171 -10.06 11.78 7.67
N ILE A 172 -11.39 11.67 7.73
CA ILE A 172 -12.22 12.44 8.67
C ILE A 172 -11.97 11.97 10.11
N GLU A 173 -11.91 10.66 10.35
CA GLU A 173 -11.62 10.09 11.68
C GLU A 173 -10.24 10.55 12.20
N GLY A 174 -9.21 10.50 11.35
CA GLY A 174 -7.88 11.02 11.69
C GLY A 174 -7.86 12.52 12.01
N LEU A 175 -8.69 13.34 11.34
CA LEU A 175 -8.84 14.75 11.69
C LEU A 175 -9.57 14.96 13.01
N VAL A 176 -10.60 14.14 13.30
CA VAL A 176 -11.35 14.19 14.55
C VAL A 176 -10.49 13.75 15.74
N ASP A 177 -9.60 12.78 15.53
CA ASP A 177 -8.70 12.28 16.58
C ASP A 177 -7.71 13.35 17.07
N GLU A 178 -7.32 14.29 16.21
CA GLU A 178 -6.47 15.42 16.62
C GLU A 178 -7.18 16.37 17.62
N PHE A 179 -8.51 16.38 17.62
CA PHE A 179 -9.31 17.11 18.62
C PHE A 179 -9.58 16.28 19.89
N ARG A 180 -9.30 14.98 19.86
CA ARG A 180 -9.58 14.05 20.96
C ARG A 180 -8.33 13.79 21.80
N ILE A 181 -8.56 13.34 23.02
CA ILE A 181 -7.49 12.94 23.94
C ILE A 181 -7.22 11.46 23.68
N PRO A 182 -5.97 11.02 23.38
CA PRO A 182 -5.62 9.62 23.35
C PRO A 182 -5.97 9.00 24.71
N LYS A 183 -6.73 7.92 24.72
CA LYS A 183 -7.27 7.28 25.95
C LYS A 183 -6.19 6.75 26.92
N ARG A 184 -4.90 6.90 26.60
CA ARG A 184 -3.75 6.27 27.28
C ARG A 184 -2.62 7.23 27.64
N GLU A 185 -2.77 8.53 27.44
CA GLU A 185 -1.70 9.49 27.75
C GLU A 185 -1.98 10.30 29.03
N ASN A 186 -0.90 10.76 29.66
CA ASN A 186 -0.95 11.50 30.92
C ASN A 186 -1.79 12.77 30.76
N LEU A 187 -2.97 12.82 31.39
CA LEU A 187 -3.89 13.97 31.39
C LEU A 187 -3.25 15.30 31.88
N LYS A 188 -2.04 15.25 32.45
CA LYS A 188 -1.25 16.40 32.92
C LYS A 188 -0.23 16.92 31.90
N ALA A 189 -0.08 16.29 30.73
CA ALA A 189 0.82 16.81 29.70
C ALA A 189 0.29 18.15 29.14
N LEU A 190 1.20 19.08 28.84
CA LEU A 190 0.89 20.40 28.28
C LEU A 190 0.07 20.33 26.98
N GLU A 191 0.16 19.19 26.29
CA GLU A 191 -0.55 18.81 25.06
C GLU A 191 -2.06 18.74 25.21
N PHE A 192 -2.54 18.31 26.39
CA PHE A 192 -3.97 18.04 26.63
C PHE A 192 -4.71 19.20 27.30
N ILE A 193 -4.03 20.33 27.49
CA ILE A 193 -4.69 21.56 27.92
C ILE A 193 -5.70 21.97 26.84
N PRO A 194 -6.96 22.31 27.20
CA PRO A 194 -8.02 22.57 26.23
C PRO A 194 -7.69 23.60 25.14
N SER A 195 -6.91 24.64 25.49
CA SER A 195 -6.47 25.69 24.56
C SER A 195 -5.51 25.16 23.50
N TRP A 196 -4.51 24.36 23.89
CA TRP A 196 -3.54 23.76 22.98
C TRP A 196 -4.17 22.68 22.11
N ARG A 197 -5.07 21.87 22.67
CA ARG A 197 -5.85 20.87 21.91
C ARG A 197 -6.68 21.52 20.81
N PHE A 198 -7.41 22.59 21.12
CA PHE A 198 -8.20 23.30 20.14
C PHE A 198 -7.31 23.94 19.06
N ALA A 199 -6.18 24.53 19.46
CA ALA A 199 -5.23 25.10 18.52
C ALA A 199 -4.63 24.05 17.57
N ASN A 200 -4.27 22.87 18.08
CA ASN A 200 -3.74 21.77 17.29
C ASN A 200 -4.76 21.24 16.29
N GLY A 201 -6.00 20.97 16.73
CA GLY A 201 -7.05 20.51 15.83
C GLY A 201 -7.38 21.54 14.74
N MET A 202 -7.49 22.83 15.10
CA MET A 202 -7.69 23.90 14.11
C MET A 202 -6.52 24.00 13.12
N PHE A 203 -5.29 23.85 13.61
CA PHE A 203 -4.11 23.85 12.76
C PHE A 203 -4.09 22.65 11.81
N ALA A 204 -4.44 21.45 12.27
CA ALA A 204 -4.56 20.25 11.45
C ALA A 204 -5.64 20.40 10.37
N LEU A 205 -6.78 21.03 10.67
CA LEU A 205 -7.80 21.35 9.66
C LEU A 205 -7.24 22.26 8.57
N VAL A 206 -6.54 23.34 8.94
CA VAL A 206 -5.94 24.28 7.97
C VAL A 206 -4.91 23.57 7.10
N LEU A 207 -4.02 22.77 7.68
CA LEU A 207 -3.02 22.01 6.93
C LEU A 207 -3.65 20.98 6.00
N SER A 208 -4.67 20.24 6.45
CA SER A 208 -5.33 19.20 5.67
C SER A 208 -6.14 19.76 4.51
N PHE A 209 -7.03 20.73 4.76
CA PHE A 209 -7.79 21.38 3.70
C PHE A 209 -6.90 22.19 2.75
N GLY A 210 -5.85 22.83 3.29
CA GLY A 210 -4.84 23.52 2.51
C GLY A 210 -4.10 22.59 1.55
N LEU A 211 -3.62 21.45 2.04
CA LEU A 211 -2.98 20.41 1.23
C LEU A 211 -3.94 19.87 0.17
N LEU A 212 -5.19 19.56 0.54
CA LEU A 212 -6.19 19.05 -0.39
C LEU A 212 -6.47 20.05 -1.52
N PHE A 213 -6.74 21.32 -1.18
CA PHE A 213 -7.06 22.36 -2.16
C PHE A 213 -5.90 22.61 -3.12
N THR A 214 -4.69 22.72 -2.59
CA THR A 214 -3.49 22.97 -3.40
C THR A 214 -3.09 21.76 -4.24
N ALA A 215 -3.22 20.53 -3.73
CA ALA A 215 -2.97 19.30 -4.49
C ALA A 215 -3.98 19.13 -5.64
N LEU A 216 -5.27 19.40 -5.42
CA LEU A 216 -6.28 19.39 -6.47
C LEU A 216 -6.04 20.47 -7.53
N SER A 217 -5.64 21.66 -7.10
CA SER A 217 -5.25 22.76 -7.99
C SER A 217 -4.04 22.37 -8.85
N SER A 218 -3.06 21.70 -8.25
CA SER A 218 -1.88 21.21 -8.94
C SER A 218 -2.20 20.14 -9.99
N ARG A 219 -3.16 19.25 -9.71
CA ARG A 219 -3.65 18.29 -10.72
C ARG A 219 -4.37 18.97 -11.88
N LYS A 220 -5.05 20.10 -11.62
CA LYS A 220 -5.68 20.95 -12.66
C LYS A 220 -4.67 21.85 -13.38
N ALA A 221 -3.40 21.88 -12.96
CA ALA A 221 -2.38 22.73 -13.58
C ALA A 221 -2.25 22.44 -15.08
N ARG A 222 -2.41 21.19 -15.54
CA ARG A 222 -2.45 20.86 -16.99
C ARG A 222 -3.53 21.61 -17.78
N SER A 223 -4.55 22.17 -17.16
CA SER A 223 -5.57 22.97 -17.87
C SER A 223 -5.41 24.48 -17.65
N TRP A 224 -4.38 24.93 -16.93
CA TRP A 224 -4.17 26.35 -16.70
C TRP A 224 -3.82 27.08 -18.00
N ARG A 225 -4.49 28.22 -18.20
CA ARG A 225 -4.22 29.17 -19.29
C ARG A 225 -2.92 29.93 -19.08
N TYR A 226 -2.46 30.02 -17.85
CA TYR A 226 -1.25 30.74 -17.45
C TYR A 226 -0.11 29.75 -17.20
N GLY A 227 1.09 30.09 -17.65
CA GLY A 227 2.30 29.31 -17.47
C GLY A 227 2.80 28.64 -18.75
N THR A 228 4.11 28.40 -18.82
CA THR A 228 4.71 27.70 -19.96
C THR A 228 4.33 26.21 -19.94
N GLY A 229 4.25 25.60 -21.12
CA GLY A 229 3.85 24.18 -21.25
C GLY A 229 4.74 23.21 -20.45
N TRP A 230 6.03 23.54 -20.31
CA TRP A 230 6.99 22.74 -19.55
C TRP A 230 6.76 22.83 -18.03
N LEU A 231 6.63 24.03 -17.47
CA LEU A 231 6.32 24.24 -16.05
C LEU A 231 4.97 23.62 -15.66
N ARG A 232 3.97 23.75 -16.55
CA ARG A 232 2.65 23.15 -16.37
C ARG A 232 2.69 21.62 -16.27
N GLY A 233 3.54 20.99 -17.09
CA GLY A 233 3.76 19.54 -17.03
C GLY A 233 4.39 19.13 -15.70
N LEU A 234 5.47 19.81 -15.30
CA LEU A 234 6.15 19.52 -14.03
C LEU A 234 5.27 19.70 -12.80
N ILE A 235 4.52 20.80 -12.72
CA ILE A 235 3.63 21.06 -11.58
C ILE A 235 2.53 20.00 -11.53
N ALA A 236 1.97 19.59 -12.66
CA ALA A 236 0.94 18.56 -12.65
C ALA A 236 1.45 17.16 -12.27
N ASP A 237 2.67 16.83 -12.65
CA ASP A 237 3.27 15.52 -12.41
C ASP A 237 3.82 15.43 -10.99
N TYR A 238 4.51 16.47 -10.50
CA TYR A 238 5.11 16.52 -9.16
C TYR A 238 4.28 17.30 -8.13
N GLY A 239 3.04 17.62 -8.49
CA GLY A 239 2.19 18.51 -7.72
C GLY A 239 1.90 18.05 -6.30
N VAL A 240 1.49 16.80 -6.16
CA VAL A 240 1.16 16.21 -4.86
C VAL A 240 2.39 16.19 -3.93
N PRO A 241 3.56 15.63 -4.30
CA PRO A 241 4.73 15.66 -3.41
C PRO A 241 5.25 17.06 -3.14
N LEU A 242 5.21 17.96 -4.13
CA LEU A 242 5.60 19.36 -3.91
C LEU A 242 4.71 20.03 -2.87
N MET A 243 3.39 19.82 -2.92
CA MET A 243 2.47 20.37 -1.92
C MET A 243 2.70 19.76 -0.54
N VAL A 244 3.04 18.46 -0.44
CA VAL A 244 3.44 17.87 0.84
C VAL A 244 4.67 18.58 1.42
N LEU A 245 5.69 18.86 0.61
CA LEU A 245 6.88 19.60 1.08
C LEU A 245 6.54 21.02 1.51
N VAL A 246 5.73 21.74 0.73
CA VAL A 246 5.31 23.12 1.05
C VAL A 246 4.51 23.17 2.35
N TRP A 247 3.50 22.31 2.52
CA TRP A 247 2.67 22.28 3.72
C TRP A 247 3.41 21.72 4.94
N THR A 248 4.38 20.82 4.71
CA THR A 248 5.32 20.43 5.77
C THR A 248 6.13 21.66 6.18
N GLY A 249 6.70 22.43 5.24
CA GLY A 249 7.40 23.68 5.55
C GLY A 249 6.54 24.68 6.34
N VAL A 250 5.28 24.88 5.95
CA VAL A 250 4.31 25.72 6.67
C VAL A 250 4.09 25.20 8.10
N SER A 251 4.06 23.88 8.30
CA SER A 251 3.95 23.27 9.63
C SER A 251 5.15 23.57 10.55
N TYR A 252 6.32 23.91 9.99
CA TYR A 252 7.53 24.27 10.75
C TYR A 252 7.61 25.75 11.12
N ILE A 253 6.78 26.64 10.55
CA ILE A 253 6.82 28.08 10.85
C ILE A 253 6.49 28.37 12.33
N PRO A 254 5.50 27.72 12.98
CA PRO A 254 5.14 27.99 14.38
C PRO A 254 6.02 27.25 15.42
N THR A 255 7.26 26.87 15.10
CA THR A 255 8.10 26.07 16.03
C THR A 255 8.62 26.85 17.23
N SER A 256 8.73 28.17 17.14
CA SER A 256 9.27 29.02 18.21
C SER A 256 8.23 29.42 19.26
N SER A 257 6.95 29.41 18.93
CA SER A 257 5.85 29.93 19.77
C SER A 257 5.09 28.86 20.56
N VAL A 258 5.50 27.59 20.46
CA VAL A 258 4.72 26.46 21.00
C VAL A 258 5.62 25.52 21.80
N PRO A 259 5.19 25.00 22.97
CA PRO A 259 5.99 24.11 23.83
C PRO A 259 6.46 22.83 23.13
N LYS A 260 7.61 22.31 23.56
CA LYS A 260 8.14 21.01 23.15
C LYS A 260 7.32 19.90 23.82
N GLY A 261 6.92 18.91 23.03
CA GLY A 261 5.92 17.93 23.44
C GLY A 261 4.53 18.46 23.11
N ILE A 262 4.23 18.55 21.81
CA ILE A 262 2.90 18.37 21.21
C ILE A 262 3.20 17.54 19.96
N PRO A 263 2.68 16.31 19.79
CA PRO A 263 2.95 15.48 18.63
C PRO A 263 2.25 16.09 17.42
N ARG A 264 2.92 17.05 16.78
CA ARG A 264 2.46 17.67 15.52
C ARG A 264 2.89 16.87 14.29
N ARG A 265 3.54 15.72 14.47
CA ARG A 265 4.41 15.10 13.47
C ARG A 265 4.43 13.60 13.62
N LEU A 266 4.55 12.90 12.50
CA LEU A 266 4.96 11.49 12.49
C LEU A 266 6.32 11.36 13.17
N PHE A 267 6.37 10.58 14.25
CA PHE A 267 7.62 10.13 14.84
C PHE A 267 7.93 8.77 14.25
N SER A 268 8.67 8.72 13.14
CA SER A 268 9.18 7.43 12.66
C SER A 268 10.38 7.04 13.52
N PRO A 269 10.32 5.96 14.31
CA PRO A 269 11.51 5.43 14.95
C PRO A 269 12.55 5.11 13.88
N ASN A 270 13.84 5.33 14.19
CA ASN A 270 14.90 4.98 13.26
C ASN A 270 14.77 3.49 12.88
N PRO A 271 14.86 3.12 11.59
CA PRO A 271 14.83 1.72 11.16
C PRO A 271 15.92 0.87 11.80
N TRP A 272 17.00 1.54 12.23
CA TRP A 272 18.18 0.95 12.87
C TRP A 272 18.12 0.98 14.41
N SER A 273 16.99 1.38 15.01
CA SER A 273 16.84 1.38 16.46
C SER A 273 16.66 -0.05 17.00
N PRO A 274 17.17 -0.37 18.21
CA PRO A 274 17.19 -1.74 18.72
C PRO A 274 15.81 -2.44 18.80
N GLY A 275 14.72 -1.70 18.98
CA GLY A 275 13.36 -2.25 19.01
C GLY A 275 12.75 -2.57 17.63
N ALA A 276 13.30 -2.02 16.54
CA ALA A 276 12.81 -2.29 15.18
C ALA A 276 13.23 -3.70 14.67
N TYR A 277 14.34 -4.24 15.19
CA TYR A 277 14.88 -5.55 14.84
C TYR A 277 14.32 -6.72 15.66
N GLU A 278 13.83 -6.47 16.88
CA GLU A 278 13.23 -7.51 17.72
C GLU A 278 12.07 -8.23 17.03
N ASN A 279 11.32 -7.49 16.21
CA ASN A 279 10.19 -8.02 15.44
C ASN A 279 10.60 -8.86 14.20
N TRP A 280 11.89 -8.94 13.83
CA TRP A 280 12.33 -9.72 12.66
C TRP A 280 12.65 -11.18 13.00
N THR A 281 12.66 -11.55 14.30
CA THR A 281 12.88 -12.92 14.77
C THR A 281 11.59 -13.72 15.02
N VAL A 282 10.47 -13.29 14.43
CA VAL A 282 9.14 -13.91 14.61
C VAL A 282 9.14 -15.41 14.35
N ILE A 283 9.95 -15.90 13.40
CA ILE A 283 10.09 -17.34 13.08
C ILE A 283 10.40 -18.19 14.33
N LYS A 284 11.18 -17.68 15.28
CA LYS A 284 11.53 -18.43 16.51
C LYS A 284 10.36 -18.49 17.50
N GLU A 285 9.52 -17.46 17.51
CA GLU A 285 8.37 -17.34 18.42
C GLU A 285 7.11 -18.03 17.88
N MET A 286 7.06 -18.33 16.57
CA MET A 286 5.96 -19.09 15.95
C MET A 286 5.72 -20.45 16.61
N LEU A 287 6.78 -21.10 17.12
CA LEU A 287 6.67 -22.40 17.78
C LEU A 287 6.01 -22.32 19.17
N ASN A 288 5.96 -21.14 19.79
CA ASN A 288 5.39 -20.95 21.13
C ASN A 288 3.88 -20.69 21.11
N VAL A 289 3.26 -20.57 19.93
CA VAL A 289 1.82 -20.33 19.80
C VAL A 289 1.04 -21.62 20.10
N PRO A 290 0.00 -21.60 20.96
CA PRO A 290 -0.75 -22.80 21.27
C PRO A 290 -1.44 -23.38 20.02
N PHE A 291 -1.42 -24.70 19.90
CA PHE A 291 -1.92 -25.42 18.71
C PHE A 291 -3.37 -25.07 18.33
N LEU A 292 -4.24 -24.82 19.32
CA LEU A 292 -5.63 -24.39 19.09
C LEU A 292 -5.72 -23.08 18.30
N TYR A 293 -4.84 -22.12 18.57
CA TYR A 293 -4.82 -20.84 17.86
C TYR A 293 -4.16 -20.95 16.48
N ILE A 294 -3.27 -21.92 16.28
CA ILE A 294 -2.72 -22.24 14.96
C ILE A 294 -3.82 -22.78 14.03
N LEU A 295 -4.70 -23.65 14.53
CA LEU A 295 -5.87 -24.10 13.76
C LEU A 295 -6.92 -22.99 13.60
N GLY A 296 -7.15 -22.21 14.67
CA GLY A 296 -8.06 -21.07 14.64
C GLY A 296 -7.65 -19.96 13.65
N ALA A 297 -6.34 -19.83 13.37
CA ALA A 297 -5.78 -18.92 12.38
C ALA A 297 -6.29 -19.18 10.95
N PHE A 298 -6.85 -20.37 10.66
CA PHE A 298 -7.43 -20.70 9.36
C PHE A 298 -8.62 -19.79 8.97
N ILE A 299 -9.42 -19.35 9.95
CA ILE A 299 -10.60 -18.50 9.71
C ILE A 299 -10.19 -17.11 9.18
N PRO A 300 -9.35 -16.31 9.90
CA PRO A 300 -8.89 -15.04 9.36
C PRO A 300 -8.05 -15.24 8.10
N ALA A 301 -7.28 -16.33 7.99
CA ALA A 301 -6.50 -16.63 6.80
C ALA A 301 -7.35 -16.82 5.54
N THR A 302 -8.51 -17.47 5.66
CA THR A 302 -9.47 -17.66 4.56
C THR A 302 -10.04 -16.32 4.10
N MET A 303 -10.40 -15.46 5.05
CA MET A 303 -10.92 -14.14 4.74
C MET A 303 -9.88 -13.26 4.04
N ILE A 304 -8.63 -13.26 4.53
CA ILE A 304 -7.50 -12.55 3.90
C ILE A 304 -7.20 -13.14 2.51
N ALA A 305 -7.23 -14.46 2.34
CA ALA A 305 -6.97 -15.10 1.05
C ALA A 305 -7.98 -14.67 -0.02
N VAL A 306 -9.28 -14.61 0.33
CA VAL A 306 -10.33 -14.14 -0.59
C VAL A 306 -10.15 -12.67 -0.91
N LEU A 307 -9.92 -11.83 0.10
CA LEU A 307 -9.68 -10.40 -0.07
C LEU A 307 -8.46 -10.13 -0.98
N TYR A 308 -7.36 -10.83 -0.75
CA TYR A 308 -6.13 -10.66 -1.53
C TYR A 308 -6.26 -11.17 -2.95
N TYR A 309 -6.91 -12.33 -3.11
CA TYR A 309 -7.26 -12.83 -4.43
C TYR A 309 -8.09 -11.80 -5.19
N PHE A 310 -9.07 -11.18 -4.52
CA PHE A 310 -9.93 -10.16 -5.11
C PHE A 310 -9.17 -8.88 -5.47
N ASP A 311 -8.41 -8.29 -4.53
CA ASP A 311 -7.66 -7.05 -4.76
C ASP A 311 -6.63 -7.22 -5.87
N HIS A 312 -5.84 -8.29 -5.83
CA HIS A 312 -4.85 -8.59 -6.86
C HIS A 312 -5.52 -8.79 -8.22
N SER A 313 -6.67 -9.45 -8.24
CA SER A 313 -7.46 -9.67 -9.45
C SER A 313 -7.99 -8.36 -10.05
N VAL A 314 -8.65 -7.53 -9.25
CA VAL A 314 -9.22 -6.25 -9.69
C VAL A 314 -8.12 -5.28 -10.11
N ALA A 315 -7.05 -5.19 -9.33
CA ALA A 315 -5.90 -4.35 -9.67
C ALA A 315 -5.22 -4.81 -10.98
N SER A 316 -5.09 -6.13 -11.19
CA SER A 316 -4.62 -6.69 -12.46
C SER A 316 -5.50 -6.29 -13.63
N GLN A 317 -6.83 -6.43 -13.51
CA GLN A 317 -7.77 -6.06 -14.57
C GLN A 317 -7.77 -4.56 -14.88
N LEU A 318 -7.70 -3.70 -13.87
CA LEU A 318 -7.66 -2.25 -14.04
C LEU A 318 -6.33 -1.77 -14.65
N ALA A 319 -5.24 -2.50 -14.41
CA ALA A 319 -3.93 -2.19 -14.96
C ALA A 319 -3.73 -2.73 -16.38
N GLN A 320 -4.45 -3.79 -16.77
CA GLN A 320 -4.30 -4.45 -18.07
C GLN A 320 -5.16 -3.81 -19.18
N GLN A 321 -4.56 -3.71 -20.37
CA GLN A 321 -5.32 -3.61 -21.62
C GLN A 321 -5.89 -5.01 -21.95
N LYS A 322 -7.02 -5.10 -22.67
CA LYS A 322 -7.68 -6.39 -23.02
C LYS A 322 -6.74 -7.43 -23.66
N GLU A 323 -5.62 -6.98 -24.22
CA GLU A 323 -4.63 -7.76 -24.98
C GLU A 323 -3.58 -8.50 -24.13
N PHE A 324 -3.34 -8.09 -22.88
CA PHE A 324 -2.31 -8.70 -22.01
C PHE A 324 -2.92 -9.14 -20.68
N ASN A 325 -3.50 -10.33 -20.64
CA ASN A 325 -4.24 -10.88 -19.49
C ASN A 325 -3.41 -11.94 -18.74
N LEU A 326 -2.21 -11.58 -18.27
CA LEU A 326 -1.32 -12.48 -17.51
C LEU A 326 -1.72 -12.52 -16.03
N LYS A 327 -1.83 -13.73 -15.45
CA LYS A 327 -2.45 -13.95 -14.11
C LYS A 327 -1.53 -14.75 -13.18
N PHE A 328 -0.38 -14.17 -12.82
CA PHE A 328 0.65 -14.88 -12.06
C PHE A 328 0.44 -14.84 -10.53
N ILE A 329 -0.55 -15.58 -10.05
CA ILE A 329 -0.98 -15.62 -8.63
C ILE A 329 0.06 -16.32 -7.72
N ILE A 330 0.93 -17.17 -8.27
CA ILE A 330 1.91 -17.95 -7.47
C ILE A 330 2.98 -17.07 -6.83
N ALA A 331 3.52 -16.11 -7.57
CA ALA A 331 4.52 -15.20 -7.02
C ALA A 331 3.95 -14.40 -5.84
N PHE A 332 2.64 -14.10 -5.89
CA PHE A 332 1.93 -13.43 -4.83
C PHE A 332 1.78 -14.31 -3.58
N GLY A 333 1.43 -15.60 -3.73
CA GLY A 333 1.36 -16.55 -2.61
C GLY A 333 2.72 -16.76 -1.90
N TRP A 334 3.82 -16.83 -2.65
CA TRP A 334 5.18 -16.91 -2.09
C TRP A 334 5.56 -15.64 -1.30
N GLN A 335 5.15 -14.49 -1.80
CA GLN A 335 5.40 -13.22 -1.18
C GLN A 335 4.64 -13.04 0.14
N THR A 336 3.37 -13.47 0.20
CA THR A 336 2.60 -13.48 1.46
C THR A 336 3.27 -14.36 2.51
N LEU A 337 3.84 -15.51 2.11
CA LEU A 337 4.59 -16.38 3.03
C LEU A 337 5.83 -15.68 3.58
N LEU A 338 6.63 -15.06 2.71
CA LEU A 338 7.85 -14.36 3.10
C LEU A 338 7.55 -13.17 4.02
N CYS A 339 6.59 -12.32 3.63
CA CYS A 339 6.24 -11.13 4.40
C CYS A 339 5.66 -11.57 5.79
N GLY A 340 4.92 -12.70 5.87
CA GLY A 340 4.46 -13.30 7.13
C GLY A 340 5.54 -13.91 8.03
N LEU A 341 6.55 -14.59 7.48
CA LEU A 341 7.67 -15.15 8.25
C LEU A 341 8.55 -14.07 8.88
N ILE A 342 8.70 -12.94 8.20
CA ILE A 342 9.49 -11.79 8.69
C ILE A 342 8.69 -11.00 9.75
N GLY A 343 7.38 -11.21 9.88
CA GLY A 343 6.54 -10.47 10.82
C GLY A 343 6.12 -9.08 10.31
N ILE A 344 6.18 -8.85 9.00
CA ILE A 344 5.76 -7.61 8.35
C ILE A 344 4.38 -7.81 7.70
N PRO A 345 3.53 -6.76 7.63
CA PRO A 345 2.19 -6.89 7.08
C PRO A 345 2.29 -7.26 5.58
N PRO A 346 1.56 -8.25 5.08
CA PRO A 346 1.66 -8.64 3.68
C PRO A 346 1.12 -7.54 2.76
N SER A 347 1.73 -7.48 1.58
CA SER A 347 1.40 -6.49 0.57
C SER A 347 0.40 -7.05 -0.44
N ASN A 348 -0.55 -6.22 -0.87
CA ASN A 348 -1.55 -6.53 -1.89
C ASN A 348 -1.46 -5.54 -3.08
N GLY A 349 -2.14 -5.86 -4.18
CA GLY A 349 -2.16 -5.02 -5.38
C GLY A 349 -2.97 -3.74 -5.16
N VAL A 350 -2.34 -2.58 -5.30
CA VAL A 350 -2.99 -1.29 -5.00
C VAL A 350 -3.75 -0.77 -6.22
N ILE A 351 -5.06 -0.62 -6.04
CA ILE A 351 -6.03 -0.27 -7.09
C ILE A 351 -5.84 1.14 -7.67
N PRO A 352 -5.67 2.22 -6.89
CA PRO A 352 -5.52 3.56 -7.47
C PRO A 352 -4.15 3.78 -8.14
N GLN A 353 -3.10 3.14 -7.63
CA GLN A 353 -1.72 3.36 -8.08
C GLN A 353 -1.40 2.64 -9.39
N SER A 354 -1.87 1.40 -9.54
CA SER A 354 -1.62 0.57 -10.72
C SER A 354 -2.08 1.21 -12.05
N PRO A 355 -3.31 1.74 -12.21
CA PRO A 355 -3.73 2.42 -13.44
C PRO A 355 -3.04 3.77 -13.65
N MET A 356 -2.63 4.46 -12.58
CA MET A 356 -1.83 5.69 -12.70
C MET A 356 -0.44 5.40 -13.26
N HIS A 357 0.17 4.29 -12.84
CA HIS A 357 1.44 3.80 -13.38
C HIS A 357 1.31 3.41 -14.86
N THR A 358 0.26 2.67 -15.25
CA THR A 358 0.02 2.35 -16.66
C THR A 358 -0.19 3.61 -17.50
N LYS A 359 -0.95 4.60 -17.01
CA LYS A 359 -1.19 5.86 -17.71
C LYS A 359 0.08 6.69 -17.89
N SER A 360 0.92 6.79 -16.86
CA SER A 360 2.19 7.55 -16.95
C SER A 360 3.16 6.91 -17.93
N LEU A 361 3.22 5.57 -17.98
CA LEU A 361 4.02 4.84 -18.96
C LEU A 361 3.44 4.93 -20.38
N ALA A 362 2.12 4.97 -20.55
CA ALA A 362 1.51 5.18 -21.87
C ALA A 362 1.86 6.54 -22.46
N THR A 363 1.84 7.60 -21.63
CA THR A 363 2.28 8.94 -22.05
C THR A 363 3.77 8.97 -22.38
N LEU A 364 4.60 8.25 -21.62
CA LEU A 364 6.04 8.13 -21.89
C LEU A 364 6.27 7.44 -23.25
N LYS A 365 5.57 6.34 -23.53
CA LYS A 365 5.68 5.61 -24.79
C LYS A 365 5.29 6.49 -25.98
N HIS A 366 4.21 7.26 -25.87
CA HIS A 366 3.81 8.23 -26.88
C HIS A 366 4.88 9.30 -27.13
N GLN A 367 5.47 9.86 -26.06
CA GLN A 367 6.55 10.86 -26.16
C GLN A 367 7.86 10.31 -26.75
N VAL A 368 8.16 9.03 -26.52
CA VAL A 368 9.31 8.36 -27.13
C VAL A 368 9.03 8.13 -28.63
N SER A 369 7.84 7.65 -28.98
CA SER A 369 7.45 7.40 -30.37
C SER A 369 7.42 8.68 -31.22
N CYS A 370 6.81 9.76 -30.73
CA CYS A 370 6.79 11.04 -31.45
C CYS A 370 8.19 11.63 -31.67
N LYS A 371 9.12 11.41 -30.73
CA LYS A 371 10.49 11.92 -30.88
C LYS A 371 11.26 11.13 -31.94
N ILE A 372 11.08 9.80 -32.01
CA ILE A 372 11.69 8.96 -33.05
C ILE A 372 11.21 9.40 -34.44
N SER A 373 9.91 9.63 -34.61
CA SER A 373 9.34 10.14 -35.87
C SER A 373 9.73 11.58 -36.21
N ALA A 374 10.20 12.37 -35.25
CA ALA A 374 10.67 13.74 -35.51
C ALA A 374 12.18 13.79 -35.85
N THR A 375 12.90 12.69 -35.62
CA THR A 375 14.34 12.54 -35.91
C THR A 375 14.63 11.68 -37.14
N SER A 376 13.63 11.02 -37.70
CA SER A 376 13.63 10.35 -39.01
C SER A 376 13.03 11.28 -40.05
#